data_AF-A0ABD1RTA1-F1
#
_entry.id   AF-A0ABD1RTA1-F1
#
_cell.length_a   1.000
_cell.length_b   1.000
_cell.length_c   1.000
_cell.angle_alpha   90.00
_cell.angle_beta   90.00
_cell.angle_gamma   90.00
#
_symmetry.space_group_name_H-M   'P 1'
#
loop_
_entity.id
_entity.type
_entity.pdbx_description
1 polymer ?
#
loop_
_entity_poly.entity_id
_entity_poly.type
_entity_poly.pdbx_seq_one_letter_code
_entity_poly.pdbx_strand_id
1 'polypeptide(L)'
;MDQIQGRNNEYFRPSALDGRTLFFNYCLHFPITRQLLRNYFTEQFGDNVVENVFFGRRSGMIAGYGNITFSTSVLPHAIMGEEVESRMFICNTWLRFKKFK
;
A
#
# COMPACT_ATOMS: atom_id res chain seq x y z
N MET A 1 26.70 21.10 21.69
CA MET A 1 27.22 21.06 20.30
C MET A 1 26.69 19.81 19.65
N ASP A 2 25.95 20.05 18.58
CA ASP A 2 24.92 19.23 17.97
C ASP A 2 25.41 17.88 17.41
N GLN A 3 24.74 16.80 17.81
CA GLN A 3 24.80 15.54 17.08
C GLN A 3 23.70 15.53 16.00
N ILE A 4 24.10 15.87 14.78
CA ILE A 4 23.23 15.87 13.60
C ILE A 4 23.04 14.43 13.11
N GLN A 5 21.92 13.83 13.51
CA GLN A 5 20.91 13.24 12.63
C GLN A 5 21.41 12.47 11.38
N GLY A 6 21.84 11.23 11.59
CA GLY A 6 21.82 10.20 10.54
C GLY A 6 20.40 9.65 10.38
N ARG A 7 19.61 10.27 9.51
CA ARG A 7 18.29 9.76 9.10
C ARG A 7 18.45 8.35 8.55
N ASN A 8 18.02 7.37 9.34
CA ASN A 8 17.71 6.03 8.86
C ASN A 8 16.72 6.14 7.70
N ASN A 9 17.24 6.12 6.48
CA ASN A 9 16.50 5.69 5.29
C ASN A 9 16.27 4.19 5.45
N GLU A 10 15.48 3.82 6.46
CA GLU A 10 14.76 2.56 6.46
C GLU A 10 13.82 2.64 5.27
N TYR A 11 14.33 2.18 4.12
CA TYR A 11 13.47 1.63 3.10
C TYR A 11 12.54 0.70 3.84
N PHE A 12 11.28 1.12 4.02
CA PHE A 12 10.22 0.26 4.51
C PHE A 12 10.23 -0.95 3.58
N ARG A 13 10.93 -1.99 4.00
CA ARG A 13 10.86 -3.32 3.45
C ARG A 13 9.72 -3.92 4.26
N PRO A 14 8.48 -3.89 3.76
CA PRO A 14 7.47 -4.71 4.38
C PRO A 14 8.07 -6.11 4.48
N SER A 15 7.91 -6.76 5.63
CA SER A 15 8.22 -8.17 5.79
C SER A 15 7.27 -8.93 4.86
N ALA A 16 7.59 -8.95 3.56
CA ALA A 16 6.84 -9.61 2.49
C ALA A 16 6.47 -11.06 2.83
N LEU A 17 7.19 -11.64 3.79
CA LEU A 17 7.05 -12.97 4.35
C LEU A 17 5.79 -13.19 5.20
N ASP A 18 5.11 -12.15 5.70
CA ASP A 18 3.94 -12.34 6.58
C ASP A 18 2.59 -12.38 5.83
N GLY A 19 2.59 -12.16 4.52
CA GLY A 19 1.38 -12.15 3.70
C GLY A 19 0.41 -11.00 4.00
N ARG A 20 0.83 -9.98 4.77
CA ARG A 20 0.02 -8.82 5.14
C ARG A 20 0.17 -7.64 4.19
N THR A 21 1.18 -7.66 3.32
CA THR A 21 1.48 -6.56 2.42
C THR A 21 1.16 -6.91 0.97
N LEU A 22 0.47 -5.99 0.28
CA LEU A 22 0.29 -6.01 -1.16
C LEU A 22 1.02 -4.84 -1.81
N PHE A 23 1.61 -5.10 -2.98
CA PHE A 23 2.02 -4.06 -3.91
C PHE A 23 0.80 -3.60 -4.70
N PHE A 24 0.66 -2.30 -4.95
CA PHE A 24 -0.39 -1.76 -5.80
C PHE A 24 0.17 -0.79 -6.84
N ASN A 25 -0.51 -0.70 -7.98
CA ASN A 25 -0.27 0.32 -8.99
C ASN A 25 -1.59 0.92 -9.48
N TYR A 26 -1.56 2.17 -9.93
CA TYR A 26 -2.74 2.94 -10.30
C TYR A 26 -2.42 3.98 -11.38
N CYS A 27 -3.46 4.51 -12.01
CA CYS A 27 -3.33 5.56 -13.02
C CYS A 27 -3.03 6.91 -12.36
N LEU A 28 -1.95 7.59 -12.79
CA LEU A 28 -1.53 8.88 -12.22
C LEU A 28 -2.55 10.02 -12.41
N HIS A 29 -3.47 9.91 -13.37
CA HIS A 29 -4.52 10.90 -13.59
C HIS A 29 -5.51 11.00 -12.41
N PHE A 30 -5.54 10.00 -11.52
CA PHE A 30 -6.38 9.99 -10.33
C PHE A 30 -5.48 9.99 -9.09
N PRO A 31 -5.37 11.12 -8.36
CA PRO A 31 -4.47 11.22 -7.22
C PRO A 31 -4.99 10.37 -6.06
N ILE A 32 -4.42 9.19 -5.89
CA ILE A 32 -4.63 8.34 -4.71
C ILE A 32 -3.71 8.80 -3.59
N THR A 33 -4.29 8.95 -2.39
CA THR A 33 -3.57 9.37 -1.18
C THR A 33 -3.60 8.27 -0.12
N ARG A 34 -2.70 8.38 0.86
CA ARG A 34 -2.69 7.47 2.03
C ARG A 34 -4.03 7.51 2.77
N GLN A 35 -4.59 8.71 2.93
CA GLN A 35 -5.85 8.90 3.64
C GLN A 35 -7.02 8.27 2.88
N LEU A 36 -7.07 8.43 1.55
CA LEU A 36 -8.12 7.83 0.72
C LEU A 36 -8.14 6.30 0.85
N LEU A 37 -6.98 5.65 0.75
CA LEU A 37 -6.89 4.20 0.91
C LEU A 37 -7.28 3.76 2.32
N ARG A 38 -6.80 4.46 3.36
CA ARG A 38 -7.19 4.17 4.75
C ARG A 38 -8.71 4.28 4.92
N ASN A 39 -9.32 5.37 4.50
CA ASN A 39 -10.76 5.59 4.60
C ASN A 39 -11.54 4.49 3.88
N TYR A 40 -11.17 4.18 2.63
CA TYR A 40 -11.85 3.13 1.86
C TYR A 40 -11.83 1.79 2.57
N PHE A 41 -10.66 1.32 3.00
CA PHE A 41 -10.57 0.02 3.68
C PHE A 41 -11.24 0.06 5.06
N THR A 42 -11.20 1.18 5.78
CA THR A 42 -11.92 1.33 7.04
C THR A 42 -13.43 1.31 6.87
N GLU A 43 -13.98 2.01 5.88
CA GLU A 43 -15.41 2.01 5.57
C GLU A 43 -15.91 0.62 5.16
N GLN A 44 -15.09 -0.17 4.47
CA GLN A 44 -15.48 -1.50 3.99
C GLN A 44 -15.25 -2.62 5.01
N PHE A 45 -14.22 -2.53 5.85
CA PHE A 45 -13.74 -3.65 6.67
C PHE A 45 -13.52 -3.32 8.16
N GLY A 46 -13.77 -2.07 8.58
CA GLY A 46 -13.66 -1.63 9.97
C GLY A 46 -12.34 -0.91 10.32
N ASP A 47 -12.30 -0.39 11.54
CA ASP A 47 -11.18 0.44 12.01
C ASP A 47 -9.84 -0.31 12.10
N ASN A 48 -8.74 0.44 11.96
CA ASN A 48 -7.36 -0.05 12.12
C ASN A 48 -6.96 -1.21 11.19
N VAL A 49 -7.67 -1.40 10.09
CA VAL A 49 -7.42 -2.47 9.13
C VAL A 49 -6.17 -2.24 8.26
N VAL A 50 -5.80 -0.98 8.06
CA VAL A 50 -4.58 -0.57 7.34
C VAL A 50 -3.53 -0.11 8.34
N GLU A 51 -2.41 -0.84 8.45
CA GLU A 51 -1.27 -0.45 9.27
C GLU A 51 -0.44 0.64 8.59
N ASN A 52 -0.11 0.44 7.32
CA ASN A 52 0.74 1.37 6.59
C ASN A 52 0.39 1.45 5.10
N VAL A 53 0.63 2.63 4.51
CA VAL A 53 0.55 2.86 3.07
C VAL A 53 1.80 3.63 2.66
N PHE A 54 2.58 3.04 1.78
CA PHE A 54 3.78 3.63 1.19
C PHE A 54 3.54 3.93 -0.29
N PHE A 55 3.93 5.11 -0.76
CA PHE A 55 3.92 5.44 -2.19
C PHE A 55 5.34 5.46 -2.71
N GLY A 56 5.57 4.72 -3.80
CA GLY A 56 6.81 4.78 -4.55
C GLY A 56 7.05 6.18 -5.09
N ARG A 57 8.31 6.61 -5.05
CA ARG A 57 8.74 7.87 -5.64
C ARG A 57 9.72 7.62 -6.77
N ARG A 58 9.58 8.39 -7.86
CA ARG A 58 10.53 8.46 -8.97
C ARG A 58 10.88 9.93 -9.15
N SER A 59 12.16 10.26 -9.02
CA SER A 59 12.65 11.65 -9.12
C SER A 59 11.90 12.64 -8.21
N GLY A 60 11.57 12.21 -6.99
CA GLY A 60 10.84 13.02 -6.01
C GLY A 60 9.31 13.03 -6.16
N MET A 61 8.79 12.66 -7.33
CA MET A 61 7.34 12.58 -7.62
C MET A 61 6.75 11.20 -7.31
N ILE A 62 5.45 11.14 -7.01
CA ILE A 62 4.75 9.87 -6.79
C ILE A 62 4.68 9.11 -8.12
N ALA A 63 5.08 7.84 -8.10
CA ALA A 63 5.36 7.06 -9.30
C ALA A 63 4.19 6.17 -9.77
N GLY A 64 2.99 6.35 -9.24
CA GLY A 64 1.80 5.58 -9.64
C GLY A 64 1.81 4.14 -9.08
N TYR A 65 2.62 3.89 -8.05
CA TYR A 65 2.65 2.62 -7.34
C TYR A 65 2.96 2.81 -5.87
N GLY A 66 2.71 1.77 -5.09
CA GLY A 66 2.94 1.77 -3.66
C GLY A 66 2.73 0.40 -3.04
N ASN A 67 2.82 0.36 -1.71
CA ASN A 67 2.60 -0.83 -0.91
C ASN A 67 1.57 -0.50 0.16
N ILE A 68 0.67 -1.42 0.43
CA ILE A 68 -0.27 -1.34 1.54
C ILE A 68 -0.03 -2.53 2.47
N THR A 69 0.07 -2.26 3.77
CA THR A 69 0.22 -3.28 4.82
C THR A 69 -1.05 -3.27 5.65
N PHE A 70 -1.68 -4.42 5.75
CA PHE A 70 -2.89 -4.62 6.54
C PHE A 70 -2.54 -5.18 7.92
N SER A 71 -3.46 -5.03 8.87
CA SER A 71 -3.26 -5.54 10.23
C SER A 71 -3.17 -7.06 10.29
N THR A 72 -3.89 -7.75 9.40
CA THR A 72 -3.87 -9.22 9.27
C THR A 72 -3.68 -9.64 7.81
N SER A 73 -3.32 -10.90 7.60
CA SER A 73 -3.16 -11.47 6.25
C SER A 73 -4.49 -11.80 5.58
N VAL A 74 -5.61 -11.80 6.32
CA VAL A 74 -6.94 -12.20 5.81
C VAL A 74 -7.35 -11.35 4.60
N LEU A 75 -7.18 -10.03 4.67
CA LEU A 75 -7.58 -9.14 3.58
C LEU A 75 -6.71 -9.26 2.33
N PRO A 76 -5.37 -9.28 2.43
CA PRO A 76 -4.53 -9.64 1.30
C PRO A 76 -4.93 -10.94 0.61
N HIS A 77 -5.26 -11.98 1.39
CA HIS A 77 -5.74 -13.24 0.84
C HIS A 77 -7.12 -13.09 0.18
N ALA A 78 -8.04 -12.34 0.77
CA ALA A 78 -9.36 -12.09 0.17
C ALA A 78 -9.28 -11.25 -1.12
N ILE A 79 -8.42 -10.23 -1.14
CA ILE A 79 -8.21 -9.35 -2.31
C ILE A 79 -7.58 -10.13 -3.45
N MET A 80 -6.56 -10.94 -3.16
CA MET A 80 -5.81 -11.66 -4.18
C MET A 80 -6.45 -12.98 -4.58
N GLY A 81 -7.13 -13.67 -3.65
CA GLY A 81 -7.51 -15.08 -3.82
C GLY A 81 -6.30 -15.94 -4.25
N GLU A 82 -6.56 -16.80 -5.23
CA GLU A 82 -5.57 -17.63 -5.92
C GLU A 82 -4.86 -16.90 -7.08
N GLU A 83 -5.21 -15.63 -7.34
CA GLU A 83 -4.70 -14.87 -8.48
C GLU A 83 -3.30 -14.29 -8.24
N VAL A 84 -2.56 -14.11 -9.33
CA VAL A 84 -1.23 -13.45 -9.32
C VAL A 84 -1.38 -11.91 -9.34
N GLU A 85 -2.47 -11.40 -9.92
CA GLU A 85 -2.83 -9.99 -9.96
C GLU A 85 -4.34 -9.85 -9.72
N SER A 86 -4.74 -8.95 -8.82
CA SER A 86 -6.15 -8.61 -8.59
C SER A 86 -6.41 -7.15 -8.91
N ARG A 87 -7.62 -6.82 -9.36
CA ARG A 87 -8.01 -5.44 -9.69
C ARG A 87 -9.23 -5.03 -8.87
N MET A 88 -9.13 -3.89 -8.21
CA MET A 88 -10.25 -3.31 -7.47
C MET A 88 -10.49 -1.87 -7.92
N PHE A 89 -11.76 -1.49 -8.00
CA PHE A 89 -12.13 -0.11 -8.25
C PHE A 89 -12.25 0.62 -6.90
N ILE A 90 -11.30 1.52 -6.63
CA ILE A 90 -11.15 2.22 -5.35
C ILE A 90 -11.02 3.71 -5.65
N CYS A 91 -11.81 4.55 -4.98
CA CYS A 91 -11.74 6.01 -5.10
C CYS A 91 -11.73 6.52 -6.55
N ASN A 92 -12.66 6.01 -7.38
CA ASN A 92 -12.82 6.34 -8.80
C ASN A 92 -11.67 5.93 -9.72
N THR A 93 -10.80 5.01 -9.29
CA THR A 93 -9.75 4.47 -10.16
C THR A 93 -9.49 3.00 -9.92
N TRP A 94 -8.95 2.32 -10.93
CA TRP A 94 -8.55 0.92 -10.81
C TRP A 94 -7.18 0.82 -10.15
N LEU A 95 -7.14 0.15 -9.01
CA LEU A 95 -5.90 -0.30 -8.38
C LEU A 95 -5.65 -1.75 -8.79
N ARG A 96 -4.43 -2.04 -9.23
CA ARG A 96 -3.98 -3.41 -9.49
C ARG A 96 -3.06 -3.84 -8.36
N PHE A 97 -3.43 -4.90 -7.66
CA PHE A 97 -2.72 -5.47 -6.53
C PHE A 97 -1.90 -6.70 -6.93
N LYS A 98 -0.75 -6.89 -6.28
CA LYS A 98 0.14 -8.05 -6.41
C LYS A 98 0.70 -8.44 -5.06
N LYS A 99 0.89 -9.75 -4.85
CA LYS A 99 1.69 -10.27 -3.72
C LYS A 99 3.16 -9.88 -3.92
N PHE A 100 3.88 -9.63 -2.84
CA PHE A 100 5.33 -9.57 -2.90
C PHE A 100 5.87 -10.97 -3.22
N LYS A 101 6.85 -11.04 -4.13
CA LYS A 101 7.61 -12.27 -4.41
C LYS A 101 8.81 -12.34 -3.49
#